data_AF-A0A7S1CBN3-F1
#
_entry.id   AF-A0A7S1CBN3-F1
#
_cell.length_a   1.000
_cell.length_b   1.000
_cell.length_c   1.000
_cell.angle_alpha   90.00
_cell.angle_beta   90.00
_cell.angle_gamma   90.00
#
_symmetry.space_group_name_H-M   'P 1'
#
loop_
_entity.id
_entity.type
_entity.pdbx_description
1 polymer ?
#
loop_
_entity_poly.entity_id
_entity_poly.type
_entity_poly.pdbx_seq_one_letter_code
_entity_poly.pdbx_strand_id
1 'polypeptide(L)'
;SREGVETVVAAEFLFPTAISCLSPARSAGVDVVTVTNNGVDYSTGGAEYASRPLLTVSEAAPSNGPVYGGTVVVVTGTNLAVDAADAEVVCSFGGLLSSATVIDSTSVACVSQPREEAGAVPLLLGIGSDWASAGEFEYKDEGRVVSVAPSIGFTSGGTAVVVEFWPPADGQVVCRFGGATVVV
;
A
#
# COMPACT_ATOMS: atom_id res chain seq x y z
N SER A 1 -31.48 19.06 16.19
CA SER A 1 -30.91 19.77 15.04
C SER A 1 -29.46 20.08 15.38
N ARG A 2 -28.48 19.48 14.69
CA ARG A 2 -27.10 19.96 14.76
C ARG A 2 -26.99 21.05 13.70
N GLU A 3 -26.92 22.31 14.13
CA GLU A 3 -26.51 23.40 13.24
C GLU A 3 -25.09 23.08 12.77
N GLY A 4 -24.90 22.95 11.45
CA GLY A 4 -23.59 22.77 10.86
C GLY A 4 -22.76 24.02 11.12
N VAL A 5 -21.57 23.85 11.67
CA VAL A 5 -20.65 24.96 11.90
C VAL A 5 -20.19 25.47 10.53
N GLU A 6 -20.73 26.59 10.09
CA GLU A 6 -20.31 27.25 8.85
C GLU A 6 -18.88 27.75 9.01
N THR A 7 -17.99 27.30 8.12
CA THR A 7 -16.58 27.67 8.12
C THR A 7 -16.27 28.42 6.83
N VAL A 8 -15.82 29.67 6.97
CA VAL A 8 -15.38 30.49 5.85
C VAL A 8 -13.87 30.38 5.73
N VAL A 9 -13.39 30.08 4.53
CA VAL A 9 -11.96 29.94 4.22
C VAL A 9 -11.53 31.00 3.21
N ALA A 10 -10.27 31.44 3.30
CA ALA A 10 -9.72 32.35 2.31
C ALA A 10 -9.59 31.66 0.95
N ALA A 11 -9.79 32.43 -0.11
CA ALA A 11 -9.65 31.96 -1.49
C ALA A 11 -8.63 32.81 -2.26
N GLU A 12 -7.94 32.17 -3.20
CA GLU A 12 -6.99 32.78 -4.12
C GLU A 12 -7.55 32.75 -5.54
N PHE A 13 -7.46 33.87 -6.27
CA PHE A 13 -7.89 33.92 -7.66
C PHE A 13 -6.87 33.22 -8.55
N LEU A 14 -7.32 32.20 -9.30
CA LEU A 14 -6.57 31.62 -10.40
C LEU A 14 -6.84 32.43 -11.69
N PHE A 15 -8.12 32.75 -11.93
CA PHE A 15 -8.63 33.59 -13.03
C PHE A 15 -9.89 34.34 -12.55
N PRO A 16 -10.42 35.35 -13.28
CA PRO A 16 -11.57 36.14 -12.81
C PRO A 16 -12.83 35.32 -12.46
N THR A 17 -12.97 34.11 -13.01
CA THR A 17 -14.10 33.19 -12.76
C THR A 17 -13.67 31.90 -12.07
N ALA A 18 -12.45 31.81 -11.56
CA ALA A 18 -11.92 30.60 -10.93
C ALA A 18 -11.09 30.96 -9.69
N ILE A 19 -11.48 30.41 -8.55
CA ILE A 19 -10.80 30.58 -7.27
C ILE A 19 -10.36 29.22 -6.72
N SER A 20 -9.26 29.20 -5.98
CA SER A 20 -8.77 28.05 -5.23
C SER A 20 -8.91 28.33 -3.74
N CYS A 21 -9.37 27.36 -2.97
CA CYS A 21 -9.44 27.43 -1.52
C CYS A 21 -9.17 26.05 -0.91
N LEU A 22 -8.62 26.04 0.30
CA LEU A 22 -8.41 24.80 1.06
C LEU A 22 -9.72 24.44 1.78
N SER A 23 -10.21 23.22 1.57
CA SER A 23 -11.38 22.74 2.30
C SER A 23 -11.08 22.63 3.80
N PRO A 24 -12.03 23.02 4.67
CA PRO A 24 -11.82 22.94 6.11
C PRO A 24 -11.82 21.49 6.61
N ALA A 25 -11.15 21.23 7.74
CA ALA A 25 -11.20 19.94 8.40
C ALA A 25 -12.59 19.71 9.03
N ARG A 26 -13.33 18.71 8.54
CA ARG A 26 -14.66 18.34 9.03
C ARG A 26 -14.92 16.85 8.85
N SER A 27 -15.95 16.36 9.53
CA SER A 27 -16.43 14.99 9.35
C SER A 27 -16.91 14.76 7.93
N ALA A 28 -16.75 13.52 7.45
CA ALA A 28 -17.22 13.12 6.14
C ALA A 28 -18.72 13.42 5.94
N GLY A 29 -19.06 13.89 4.76
CA GLY A 29 -20.41 14.34 4.43
C GLY A 29 -20.44 15.17 3.16
N VAL A 30 -21.65 15.57 2.78
CA VAL A 30 -21.87 16.48 1.66
C VAL A 30 -22.15 17.87 2.21
N ASP A 31 -21.39 18.83 1.73
CA ASP A 31 -21.56 20.25 2.00
C ASP A 31 -21.92 20.99 0.72
N VAL A 32 -22.48 22.19 0.86
CA VAL A 32 -22.73 23.08 -0.28
C VAL A 32 -21.71 24.21 -0.24
N VAL A 33 -20.95 24.36 -1.32
CA VAL A 33 -19.99 25.44 -1.51
C VAL A 33 -20.70 26.63 -2.14
N THR A 34 -20.66 27.76 -1.44
CA THR A 34 -21.13 29.06 -1.90
C THR A 34 -19.98 30.07 -1.87
N VAL A 35 -20.11 31.15 -2.65
CA VAL A 35 -19.05 32.17 -2.77
C VAL A 35 -19.64 33.53 -2.40
N THR A 36 -18.85 34.34 -1.70
CA THR A 36 -19.16 35.75 -1.40
C THR A 36 -18.01 36.63 -1.90
N ASN A 37 -18.33 37.85 -2.32
CA ASN A 37 -17.35 38.88 -2.69
C ASN A 37 -17.23 40.00 -1.64
N ASN A 38 -18.09 40.00 -0.62
CA ASN A 38 -18.16 41.04 0.41
C ASN A 38 -18.18 40.49 1.85
N GLY A 39 -18.16 39.16 2.02
CA GLY A 39 -18.19 38.50 3.33
C GLY A 39 -19.57 38.50 4.01
N VAL A 40 -20.61 38.94 3.31
CA VAL A 40 -21.96 39.11 3.86
C VAL A 40 -23.00 38.42 2.97
N ASP A 41 -22.99 38.73 1.68
CA ASP A 41 -23.93 38.18 0.69
C ASP A 41 -23.26 37.01 -0.03
N TYR A 42 -23.85 35.83 0.10
CA TYR A 42 -23.41 34.61 -0.58
C TYR A 42 -24.24 34.35 -1.82
N SER A 43 -23.66 33.60 -2.77
CA SER A 43 -24.33 33.19 -4.00
C SER A 43 -25.68 32.49 -3.74
N THR A 44 -26.67 32.77 -4.60
CA THR A 44 -28.02 32.19 -4.50
C THR A 44 -28.09 30.70 -4.88
N GLY A 45 -27.00 30.14 -5.40
CA GLY A 45 -26.79 28.72 -5.66
C GLY A 45 -25.44 28.28 -5.12
N GLY A 46 -25.23 26.96 -5.07
CA GLY A 46 -23.97 26.37 -4.63
C GLY A 46 -23.70 25.04 -5.32
N ALA A 47 -22.47 24.57 -5.19
CA ALA A 47 -22.05 23.26 -5.70
C ALA A 47 -21.87 22.29 -4.53
N GLU A 48 -22.27 21.04 -4.71
CA GLU A 48 -22.02 20.00 -3.71
C GLU A 48 -20.52 19.67 -3.63
N TYR A 49 -20.01 19.59 -2.41
CA TYR A 49 -18.67 19.13 -2.09
C TYR A 49 -18.79 17.93 -1.14
N ALA A 50 -18.41 16.76 -1.62
CA ALA A 50 -18.38 15.55 -0.81
C ALA A 50 -17.00 15.37 -0.18
N SER A 51 -16.95 15.30 1.14
CA SER A 51 -15.78 14.93 1.92
C SER A 51 -15.85 13.45 2.33
N ARG A 52 -14.72 12.75 2.27
CA ARG A 52 -14.60 11.33 2.62
C ARG A 52 -13.92 11.16 3.98
N PRO A 53 -14.25 10.08 4.71
CA PRO A 53 -13.52 9.75 5.92
C PRO A 53 -12.09 9.31 5.58
N LEU A 54 -11.16 9.55 6.50
CA LEU A 54 -9.78 9.07 6.36
C LEU A 54 -9.75 7.54 6.38
N LEU A 55 -8.80 6.98 5.65
CA LEU A 55 -8.51 5.56 5.63
C LEU A 55 -7.94 5.14 6.99
N THR A 56 -8.33 3.95 7.44
CA THR A 56 -7.76 3.36 8.66
C THR A 56 -7.32 1.95 8.34
N VAL A 57 -6.10 1.59 8.71
CA VAL A 57 -5.62 0.21 8.59
C VAL A 57 -5.83 -0.51 9.92
N SER A 58 -6.39 -1.72 9.87
CA SER A 58 -6.54 -2.61 11.03
C SER A 58 -5.46 -3.68 11.08
N GLU A 59 -5.08 -4.24 9.93
CA GLU A 59 -4.12 -5.35 9.87
C GLU A 59 -3.43 -5.40 8.50
N ALA A 60 -2.20 -5.89 8.47
CA ALA A 60 -1.51 -6.27 7.24
C ALA A 60 -0.82 -7.63 7.41
N ALA A 61 -1.08 -8.55 6.48
CA ALA A 61 -0.54 -9.90 6.55
C ALA A 61 -0.17 -10.45 5.15
N PRO A 62 0.96 -11.19 5.03
CA PRO A 62 1.95 -11.46 6.08
C PRO A 62 2.79 -10.22 6.42
N SER A 63 3.34 -10.18 7.64
CA SER A 63 4.21 -9.09 8.13
C SER A 63 5.69 -9.24 7.77
N ASN A 64 6.03 -10.23 6.95
CA ASN A 64 7.40 -10.51 6.53
C ASN A 64 7.44 -11.25 5.19
N GLY A 65 8.59 -11.18 4.54
CA GLY A 65 8.85 -11.87 3.29
C GLY A 65 10.29 -11.70 2.78
N PRO A 66 10.66 -12.36 1.69
CA PRO A 66 12.03 -12.33 1.18
C PRO A 66 12.48 -10.94 0.73
N VAL A 67 13.77 -10.66 0.91
CA VAL A 67 14.47 -9.45 0.45
C VAL A 67 14.32 -9.20 -1.07
N TYR A 68 14.06 -10.25 -1.85
CA TYR A 68 13.80 -10.17 -3.29
C TYR A 68 12.39 -9.66 -3.66
N GLY A 69 11.55 -9.38 -2.67
CA GLY A 69 10.16 -8.95 -2.87
C GLY A 69 9.25 -10.08 -3.39
N GLY A 70 8.12 -9.69 -3.96
CA GLY A 70 7.12 -10.62 -4.49
C GLY A 70 6.12 -11.15 -3.46
N THR A 71 6.29 -10.80 -2.17
CA THR A 71 5.29 -11.13 -1.14
C THR A 71 4.03 -10.32 -1.36
N VAL A 72 2.90 -11.01 -1.56
CA VAL A 72 1.57 -10.41 -1.58
C VAL A 72 1.13 -10.18 -0.14
N VAL A 73 1.03 -8.91 0.25
CA VAL A 73 0.53 -8.47 1.55
C VAL A 73 -0.89 -7.96 1.39
N VAL A 74 -1.82 -8.57 2.11
CA VAL A 74 -3.20 -8.11 2.19
C VAL A 74 -3.31 -7.15 3.37
N VAL A 75 -3.71 -5.91 3.07
CA VAL A 75 -3.97 -4.87 4.06
C VAL A 75 -5.49 -4.74 4.22
N THR A 76 -5.98 -4.87 5.45
CA THR A 76 -7.39 -4.70 5.79
C THR A 76 -7.62 -3.43 6.58
N GLY A 77 -8.81 -2.85 6.45
CA GLY A 77 -9.11 -1.57 7.06
C GLY A 77 -10.53 -1.08 6.79
N THR A 78 -10.73 0.20 7.05
CA THR A 78 -11.97 0.90 6.72
C THR A 78 -11.69 2.08 5.81
N ASN A 79 -12.72 2.46 5.04
CA ASN A 79 -12.65 3.52 4.04
C ASN A 79 -11.58 3.27 2.96
N LEU A 80 -11.38 1.98 2.60
CA LEU A 80 -10.44 1.58 1.53
C LEU A 80 -11.10 1.54 0.15
N ALA A 81 -12.43 1.64 0.10
CA ALA A 81 -13.18 1.75 -1.14
C ALA A 81 -12.81 3.04 -1.88
N VAL A 82 -12.09 2.88 -2.99
CA VAL A 82 -11.91 3.94 -3.98
C VAL A 82 -13.06 3.89 -4.97
N ASP A 83 -13.80 4.99 -5.07
CA ASP A 83 -14.68 5.18 -6.21
C ASP A 83 -13.80 5.38 -7.45
N ALA A 84 -14.20 4.80 -8.58
CA ALA A 84 -13.43 4.68 -9.83
C ALA A 84 -13.01 6.02 -10.49
N ALA A 85 -13.23 7.15 -9.83
CA ALA A 85 -12.98 8.46 -10.38
C ALA A 85 -11.48 8.78 -10.46
N ASP A 86 -10.67 8.84 -9.39
CA ASP A 86 -9.36 9.52 -9.51
C ASP A 86 -8.26 9.16 -8.48
N ALA A 87 -8.43 8.15 -7.61
CA ALA A 87 -7.45 7.86 -6.57
C ALA A 87 -6.64 6.58 -6.85
N GLU A 88 -5.32 6.73 -7.03
CA GLU A 88 -4.39 5.61 -7.02
C GLU A 88 -4.24 5.09 -5.58
N VAL A 89 -4.38 3.78 -5.41
CA VAL A 89 -4.10 3.11 -4.14
C VAL A 89 -2.68 2.54 -4.21
N VAL A 90 -1.84 2.93 -3.26
CA VAL A 90 -0.42 2.55 -3.24
C VAL A 90 -0.02 2.07 -1.85
N CYS A 91 0.82 1.04 -1.79
CA CYS A 91 1.55 0.69 -0.58
C CYS A 91 2.98 1.21 -0.65
N SER A 92 3.55 1.56 0.50
CA SER A 92 4.96 1.91 0.65
C SER A 92 5.64 0.95 1.61
N PHE A 93 6.65 0.23 1.13
CA PHE A 93 7.50 -0.67 1.92
C PHE A 93 8.82 0.04 2.22
N GLY A 94 8.87 0.79 3.32
CA GLY A 94 10.06 1.56 3.69
C GLY A 94 10.49 2.57 2.62
N GLY A 95 9.53 3.20 1.94
CA GLY A 95 9.75 4.17 0.86
C GLY A 95 9.64 3.59 -0.55
N LEU A 96 9.65 2.27 -0.72
CA LEU A 96 9.45 1.64 -2.02
C LEU A 96 7.96 1.50 -2.32
N LEU A 97 7.49 2.22 -3.34
CA LEU A 97 6.08 2.24 -3.72
C LEU A 97 5.69 0.99 -4.52
N SER A 98 4.48 0.52 -4.30
CA SER A 98 3.85 -0.62 -4.97
C SER A 98 2.38 -0.32 -5.22
N SER A 99 1.93 -0.45 -6.46
CA SER A 99 0.51 -0.28 -6.78
C SER A 99 -0.30 -1.37 -6.07
N ALA A 100 -1.41 -0.97 -5.45
CA ALA A 100 -2.30 -1.89 -4.76
C ALA A 100 -3.43 -2.36 -5.68
N THR A 101 -3.80 -3.63 -5.55
CA THR A 101 -5.03 -4.16 -6.13
C THR A 101 -6.13 -4.09 -5.08
N VAL A 102 -7.20 -3.36 -5.37
CA VAL A 102 -8.37 -3.33 -4.49
C VAL A 102 -9.11 -4.65 -4.62
N ILE A 103 -9.30 -5.34 -3.49
CA ILE A 103 -10.03 -6.63 -3.45
C ILE A 103 -11.51 -6.34 -3.18
N ASP A 104 -11.80 -5.56 -2.14
CA ASP A 104 -13.13 -5.10 -1.77
C ASP A 104 -13.06 -3.75 -1.02
N SER A 105 -14.18 -3.31 -0.44
CA SER A 105 -14.26 -2.02 0.27
C SER A 105 -13.43 -1.92 1.55
N THR A 106 -12.90 -3.05 2.04
CA THR A 106 -12.19 -3.20 3.30
C THR A 106 -10.82 -3.87 3.16
N SER A 107 -10.42 -4.27 1.95
CA SER A 107 -9.16 -4.97 1.74
C SER A 107 -8.50 -4.66 0.41
N VAL A 108 -7.17 -4.56 0.45
CA VAL A 108 -6.31 -4.32 -0.71
C VAL A 108 -5.10 -5.24 -0.66
N ALA A 109 -4.60 -5.67 -1.82
CA ALA A 109 -3.39 -6.46 -1.95
C ALA A 109 -2.25 -5.62 -2.54
N CYS A 110 -1.10 -5.68 -1.90
CA CYS A 110 0.13 -5.02 -2.33
C CYS A 110 1.24 -6.05 -2.51
N VAL A 111 2.16 -5.81 -3.44
CA VAL A 111 3.30 -6.70 -3.66
C VAL A 111 4.58 -6.00 -3.21
N SER A 112 5.29 -6.58 -2.25
CA SER A 112 6.58 -6.06 -1.79
C SER A 112 7.58 -5.96 -2.94
N GLN A 113 8.30 -4.85 -3.00
CA GLN A 113 9.37 -4.66 -3.98
C GLN A 113 10.68 -5.28 -3.47
N PRO A 114 11.60 -5.68 -4.37
CA PRO A 114 12.94 -6.09 -3.97
C PRO A 114 13.68 -4.96 -3.23
N ARG A 115 14.45 -5.34 -2.21
CA ARG A 115 15.35 -4.46 -1.45
C ARG A 115 16.76 -5.07 -1.44
N GLU A 116 17.79 -4.27 -1.21
CA GLU A 116 19.16 -4.80 -1.13
C GLU A 116 19.47 -5.38 0.25
N GLU A 117 18.87 -4.81 1.29
CA GLU A 117 19.13 -5.16 2.69
C GLU A 117 17.89 -5.75 3.35
N ALA A 118 18.12 -6.81 4.14
CA ALA A 118 17.13 -7.35 5.07
C ALA A 118 16.89 -6.39 6.25
N GLY A 119 15.71 -6.49 6.86
CA GLY A 119 15.34 -5.71 8.03
C GLY A 119 13.87 -5.28 8.04
N ALA A 120 13.42 -4.79 9.20
CA ALA A 120 12.09 -4.24 9.38
C ALA A 120 11.98 -2.84 8.76
N VAL A 121 10.89 -2.60 8.03
CA VAL A 121 10.59 -1.31 7.41
C VAL A 121 9.13 -0.93 7.67
N PRO A 122 8.79 0.37 7.75
CA PRO A 122 7.40 0.77 7.87
C PRO A 122 6.62 0.38 6.61
N LEU A 123 5.45 -0.22 6.80
CA LEU A 123 4.47 -0.45 5.75
C LEU A 123 3.38 0.62 5.86
N LEU A 124 3.16 1.38 4.79
CA LEU A 124 2.11 2.39 4.72
C LEU A 124 1.13 2.06 3.59
N LEU A 125 -0.14 2.38 3.78
CA LEU A 125 -1.16 2.38 2.74
C LEU A 125 -1.55 3.82 2.43
N GLY A 126 -1.57 4.17 1.15
CA GLY A 126 -1.94 5.48 0.63
C GLY A 126 -3.11 5.40 -0.34
N ILE A 127 -4.04 6.35 -0.21
CA ILE A 127 -5.16 6.60 -1.14
C ILE A 127 -5.18 8.10 -1.45
N GLY A 128 -4.72 8.49 -2.64
CA GLY A 128 -4.55 9.90 -2.98
C GLY A 128 -3.56 10.61 -2.05
N SER A 129 -4.02 11.63 -1.31
CA SER A 129 -3.20 12.36 -0.32
C SER A 129 -3.31 11.81 1.10
N ASP A 130 -4.16 10.81 1.33
CA ASP A 130 -4.33 10.20 2.66
C ASP A 130 -3.43 8.98 2.82
N TRP A 131 -2.79 8.86 3.98
CA TRP A 131 -1.80 7.83 4.30
C TRP A 131 -2.02 7.31 5.72
N ALA A 132 -2.02 6.00 5.89
CA ALA A 132 -2.02 5.38 7.21
C ALA A 132 -0.93 4.32 7.35
N SER A 133 -0.47 4.14 8.59
CA SER A 133 0.44 3.05 8.94
C SER A 133 -0.30 1.72 8.94
N ALA A 134 0.30 0.74 8.27
CA ALA A 134 -0.11 -0.65 8.26
C ALA A 134 0.83 -1.55 9.12
N GLY A 135 1.68 -0.93 9.95
CA GLY A 135 2.65 -1.61 10.80
C GLY A 135 4.04 -1.69 10.17
N GLU A 136 4.79 -2.73 10.52
CA GLU A 136 6.12 -3.01 9.97
C GLU A 136 6.07 -4.27 9.09
N PHE A 137 6.85 -4.25 8.00
CA PHE A 137 7.12 -5.40 7.18
C PHE A 137 8.60 -5.77 7.30
N GLU A 138 8.89 -7.00 7.70
CA GLU A 138 10.26 -7.51 7.84
C GLU A 138 10.72 -8.19 6.55
N TYR A 139 11.69 -7.59 5.87
CA TYR A 139 12.43 -8.25 4.81
C TYR A 139 13.41 -9.24 5.42
N LYS A 140 13.25 -10.52 5.10
CA LYS A 140 14.11 -11.62 5.53
C LYS A 140 15.02 -12.04 4.39
N ASP A 141 16.26 -12.37 4.74
CA ASP A 141 17.15 -13.03 3.81
C ASP A 141 16.86 -14.53 3.83
N GLU A 142 15.76 -14.92 3.19
CA GLU A 142 15.38 -16.32 3.07
C GLU A 142 16.22 -16.97 1.98
N GLY A 143 17.07 -17.91 2.39
CA GLY A 143 17.95 -18.61 1.46
C GLY A 143 17.19 -19.34 0.37
N ARG A 144 17.63 -19.16 -0.88
CA ARG A 144 17.10 -19.85 -2.05
C ARG A 144 18.18 -20.68 -2.75
N VAL A 145 17.76 -21.77 -3.36
CA VAL A 145 18.57 -22.49 -4.32
C VAL A 145 18.53 -21.73 -5.66
N VAL A 146 19.71 -21.34 -6.15
CA VAL A 146 19.91 -20.68 -7.44
C VAL A 146 20.03 -21.71 -8.55
N SER A 147 20.84 -22.76 -8.33
CA SER A 147 21.07 -23.78 -9.33
C SER A 147 21.49 -25.11 -8.70
N VAL A 148 21.35 -26.20 -9.47
CA VAL A 148 21.92 -27.51 -9.14
C VAL A 148 22.52 -28.15 -10.38
N ALA A 149 23.76 -28.64 -10.28
CA ALA A 149 24.47 -29.27 -11.39
C ALA A 149 25.28 -30.50 -10.93
N PRO A 150 25.18 -31.66 -11.62
CA PRO A 150 24.20 -31.94 -12.67
C PRO A 150 22.77 -32.00 -12.12
N SER A 151 21.78 -31.69 -12.96
CA SER A 151 20.35 -31.77 -12.59
C SER A 151 19.77 -33.19 -12.71
N ILE A 152 20.62 -34.20 -12.94
CA ILE A 152 20.28 -35.61 -13.09
C ILE A 152 21.30 -36.47 -12.35
N GLY A 153 20.84 -37.59 -11.80
CA GLY A 153 21.68 -38.58 -11.13
C GLY A 153 21.11 -40.00 -11.25
N PHE A 154 21.85 -40.98 -10.74
CA PHE A 154 21.46 -42.38 -10.78
C PHE A 154 20.52 -42.77 -9.64
N THR A 155 19.57 -43.66 -9.91
CA THR A 155 18.65 -44.22 -8.90
C THR A 155 19.37 -45.03 -7.81
N SER A 156 20.58 -45.51 -8.08
CA SER A 156 21.46 -46.15 -7.11
C SER A 156 22.08 -45.18 -6.09
N GLY A 157 21.90 -43.86 -6.26
CA GLY A 157 22.56 -42.83 -5.46
C GLY A 157 24.04 -42.62 -5.84
N GLY A 158 24.73 -41.77 -5.07
CA GLY A 158 26.17 -41.49 -5.22
C GLY A 158 26.55 -40.40 -6.23
N THR A 159 25.57 -39.78 -6.91
CA THR A 159 25.84 -38.62 -7.77
C THR A 159 26.14 -37.39 -6.90
N ALA A 160 27.37 -36.87 -6.99
CA ALA A 160 27.70 -35.59 -6.37
C ALA A 160 27.06 -34.46 -7.18
N VAL A 161 26.33 -33.57 -6.50
CA VAL A 161 25.74 -32.37 -7.10
C VAL A 161 26.32 -31.12 -6.45
N VAL A 162 26.50 -30.08 -7.25
CA VAL A 162 26.85 -28.73 -6.80
C VAL A 162 25.56 -27.94 -6.73
N VAL A 163 25.24 -27.39 -5.57
CA VAL A 163 24.07 -26.52 -5.36
C VAL A 163 24.57 -25.11 -5.12
N GLU A 164 24.22 -24.19 -6.01
CA GLU A 164 24.40 -22.77 -5.76
C GLU A 164 23.20 -22.25 -5.00
N PHE A 165 23.42 -21.53 -3.91
CA PHE A 165 22.38 -20.95 -3.10
C PHE A 165 22.80 -19.57 -2.61
N TRP A 166 21.83 -18.77 -2.18
CA TRP A 166 22.07 -17.45 -1.65
C TRP A 166 21.02 -17.13 -0.57
N PRO A 167 21.37 -16.51 0.57
CA PRO A 167 22.68 -15.94 0.89
C PRO A 167 23.72 -17.00 1.27
N PRO A 168 25.01 -16.64 1.29
CA PRO A 168 26.06 -17.52 1.83
C PRO A 168 25.71 -17.90 3.27
N ALA A 169 25.79 -19.18 3.60
CA ALA A 169 25.52 -19.67 4.95
C ALA A 169 26.81 -19.79 5.74
N ASP A 170 26.84 -19.20 6.94
CA ASP A 170 27.86 -19.46 7.94
C ASP A 170 27.43 -20.66 8.79
N GLY A 171 27.76 -21.88 8.37
CA GLY A 171 27.49 -23.07 9.17
C GLY A 171 27.25 -24.35 8.36
N GLN A 172 26.70 -25.35 9.05
CA GLN A 172 26.37 -26.63 8.43
C GLN A 172 25.12 -26.49 7.56
N VAL A 173 25.28 -26.65 6.25
CA VAL A 173 24.19 -26.75 5.29
C VAL A 173 23.84 -28.20 5.01
N VAL A 174 22.56 -28.49 4.80
CA VAL A 174 22.08 -29.82 4.44
C VAL A 174 21.23 -29.73 3.17
N CYS A 175 21.51 -30.62 2.21
CA CYS A 175 20.69 -30.75 1.01
C CYS A 175 19.53 -31.72 1.29
N ARG A 176 18.31 -31.33 0.90
CA ARG A 176 17.13 -32.20 0.91
C ARG A 176 16.66 -32.43 -0.52
N PHE A 177 16.48 -33.70 -0.90
CA PHE A 177 15.94 -34.09 -2.21
C PHE A 177 14.52 -34.60 -2.03
N GLY A 178 13.56 -34.01 -2.76
CA GLY A 178 12.12 -34.30 -2.63
C GLY A 178 11.43 -33.52 -1.50
N GLY A 179 10.11 -33.32 -1.65
CA GLY A 179 9.25 -32.67 -0.64
C GLY A 179 8.66 -31.31 -1.02
N ALA A 180 8.88 -30.81 -2.24
CA ALA A 180 8.16 -29.65 -2.76
C ALA A 180 7.14 -30.11 -3.82
N THR A 181 5.86 -29.85 -3.59
CA THR A 181 4.88 -29.76 -4.67
C THR A 181 5.30 -28.58 -5.55
N VAL A 182 5.77 -28.88 -6.76
CA VAL A 182 5.90 -27.86 -7.81
C VAL A 182 4.47 -27.44 -8.14
N VAL A 183 4.07 -26.25 -7.67
CA VAL A 183 2.83 -25.63 -8.14
C VAL A 183 3.19 -25.04 -9.51
N VAL A 184 2.69 -25.69 -10.57
CA VAL A 184 2.79 -25.22 -11.96
C VAL A 184 1.69 -24.20 -12.20
#